data_AF-A0A520J7S3-F1
#
_entry.id   AF-A0A520J7S3-F1
#
_cell.length_a   1.000
_cell.length_b   1.000
_cell.length_c   1.000
_cell.angle_alpha   90.00
_cell.angle_beta   90.00
_cell.angle_gamma   90.00
#
_symmetry.space_group_name_H-M   'P 1'
#
loop_
_entity.id
_entity.type
_entity.pdbx_description
1 polymer ?
#
loop_
_entity_poly.entity_id
_entity_poly.type
_entity_poly.pdbx_seq_one_letter_code
_entity_poly.pdbx_strand_id
1 'polypeptide(L)'
;MAGFVPFGFASSATGQSLPASPASSTEKPGKEETAPKKDETGLLVTASIRARYETVDGRPRPGFATSEDAFLVRTGVAVEYGPGPLAIGGEVVDSRAYDIGGGSQITNSDVNALELPQAYFKLRLDHGVGPVG
;
A
#
# COMPACT_ATOMS: atom_id res chain seq x y z
N MET A 1 -59.76 -2.82 -5.05
CA MET A 1 -58.72 -1.80 -4.82
C MET A 1 -57.48 -2.51 -4.29
N ALA A 2 -56.34 -2.29 -4.96
CA ALA A 2 -54.92 -2.49 -4.56
C ALA A 2 -54.59 -3.59 -3.52
N GLY A 3 -53.61 -4.48 -3.72
CA GLY A 3 -52.51 -4.53 -4.67
C GLY A 3 -51.46 -5.50 -4.11
N PHE A 4 -50.85 -6.26 -5.01
CA PHE A 4 -49.79 -7.24 -4.82
C PHE A 4 -48.45 -6.58 -4.47
N VAL A 5 -47.70 -7.10 -3.48
CA VAL A 5 -46.22 -7.03 -3.43
C VAL A 5 -45.68 -8.30 -2.73
N PRO A 6 -44.70 -9.03 -3.31
CA PRO A 6 -44.17 -10.26 -2.76
C PRO A 6 -43.01 -10.03 -1.79
N PHE A 7 -42.84 -11.00 -0.89
CA PHE A 7 -41.64 -11.22 -0.08
C PHE A 7 -40.45 -11.54 -1.00
N GLY A 8 -39.36 -10.81 -0.86
CA GLY A 8 -38.09 -11.16 -1.49
C GLY A 8 -37.01 -10.14 -1.15
N PHE A 9 -35.95 -10.58 -0.49
CA PHE A 9 -34.57 -10.47 -0.99
C PHE A 9 -33.63 -11.06 0.07
N ALA A 10 -33.08 -12.23 -0.23
CA ALA A 10 -31.84 -12.69 0.38
C ALA A 10 -30.71 -11.77 -0.09
N SER A 11 -29.87 -11.30 0.83
CA SER A 11 -28.60 -10.66 0.46
C SER A 11 -27.49 -11.26 1.31
N SER A 12 -26.95 -12.38 0.81
CA SER A 12 -25.62 -12.84 1.15
C SER A 12 -24.60 -11.84 0.59
N ALA A 13 -24.07 -10.96 1.43
CA ALA A 13 -22.91 -10.17 1.06
C ALA A 13 -21.64 -11.00 1.31
N THR A 14 -21.31 -11.86 0.34
CA THR A 14 -19.97 -12.43 0.21
C THR A 14 -19.02 -11.27 -0.10
N GLY A 15 -18.32 -10.75 0.90
CA GLY A 15 -17.25 -9.78 0.71
C GLY A 15 -16.05 -10.45 0.06
N GLN A 16 -16.12 -10.75 -1.24
CA GLN A 16 -14.93 -11.04 -2.03
C GLN A 16 -14.11 -9.75 -2.07
N SER A 17 -12.94 -9.76 -1.41
CA SER A 17 -11.90 -8.79 -1.70
C SER A 17 -11.62 -8.85 -3.19
N LEU A 18 -11.89 -7.75 -3.90
CA LEU A 18 -11.47 -7.62 -5.29
C LEU A 18 -9.94 -7.82 -5.32
N PRO A 19 -9.39 -8.70 -6.17
CA PRO A 19 -7.96 -8.72 -6.38
C PRO A 19 -7.56 -7.33 -6.86
N ALA A 20 -6.51 -6.76 -6.26
CA ALA A 20 -5.93 -5.50 -6.70
C ALA A 20 -5.59 -5.63 -8.20
N SER A 21 -6.44 -5.06 -9.06
CA SER A 21 -6.07 -4.86 -10.45
C SER A 21 -4.90 -3.87 -10.44
N PRO A 22 -3.83 -4.09 -11.23
CA PRO A 22 -2.84 -3.06 -11.43
C PRO A 22 -3.59 -1.82 -11.92
N ALA A 23 -3.45 -0.70 -11.22
CA ALA A 23 -4.03 0.56 -11.66
C ALA A 23 -3.45 0.86 -13.04
N SER A 24 -4.22 0.57 -14.09
CA SER A 24 -3.94 1.05 -15.43
C SER A 24 -4.13 2.56 -15.37
N SER A 25 -3.04 3.28 -15.20
CA SER A 25 -2.99 4.72 -15.42
C SER A 25 -3.36 4.94 -16.89
N THR A 26 -4.49 5.59 -17.16
CA THR A 26 -4.75 6.12 -18.49
C THR A 26 -3.93 7.40 -18.60
N GLU A 27 -2.64 7.26 -18.91
CA GLU A 27 -1.74 8.40 -19.09
C GLU A 27 -2.16 9.21 -20.31
N LYS A 28 -2.15 10.53 -20.14
CA LYS A 28 -2.23 11.49 -21.24
C LYS A 28 -0.97 11.34 -22.10
N PRO A 29 -1.07 11.05 -23.41
CA PRO A 29 0.10 10.79 -24.24
C PRO A 29 0.96 12.07 -24.32
N GLY A 30 2.23 11.96 -23.90
CA GLY A 30 3.22 13.03 -24.04
C GLY A 30 4.08 13.37 -22.82
N LYS A 31 3.90 12.71 -21.66
CA LYS A 31 4.87 12.76 -20.57
C LYS A 31 5.28 11.34 -20.22
N GLU A 32 6.40 10.91 -20.77
CA GLU A 32 7.07 9.69 -20.35
C GLU A 32 7.49 9.91 -18.89
N GLU A 33 6.73 9.37 -17.93
CA GLU A 33 7.19 9.28 -16.55
C GLU A 33 8.42 8.37 -16.56
N THR A 34 9.59 8.99 -16.56
CA THR A 34 10.86 8.27 -16.66
C THR A 34 10.97 7.40 -15.42
N ALA A 35 10.94 6.08 -15.61
CA ALA A 35 11.16 5.13 -14.53
C ALA A 35 12.44 5.50 -13.76
N PRO A 36 12.44 5.40 -12.43
CA PRO A 36 13.59 5.77 -11.61
C PRO A 36 14.82 4.96 -12.01
N LYS A 37 15.95 5.65 -12.27
CA LYS A 37 17.21 5.05 -12.70
C LYS A 37 18.27 5.20 -11.61
N LYS A 38 19.18 4.23 -11.55
CA LYS A 38 20.41 4.37 -10.76
C LYS A 38 21.25 5.54 -11.27
N ASP A 39 21.90 6.23 -10.36
CA ASP A 39 22.90 7.25 -10.67
C ASP A 39 24.23 6.64 -11.17
N GLU A 40 25.22 7.49 -11.42
CA GLU A 40 26.56 7.07 -11.89
C GLU A 40 27.28 6.14 -10.91
N THR A 41 26.90 6.15 -9.63
CA THR A 41 27.48 5.28 -8.59
C THR A 41 26.80 3.92 -8.52
N GLY A 42 25.68 3.73 -9.24
CA GLY A 42 24.85 2.54 -9.15
C GLY A 42 23.86 2.58 -7.98
N LEU A 43 23.60 3.75 -7.38
CA LEU A 43 22.62 3.96 -6.33
C LEU A 43 21.29 4.40 -6.91
N LEU A 44 20.20 3.78 -6.46
CA LEU A 44 18.84 4.22 -6.69
C LEU A 44 18.12 4.38 -5.35
N VAL A 45 17.48 5.53 -5.17
CA VAL A 45 16.62 5.81 -4.02
C VAL A 45 15.26 6.23 -4.53
N THR A 46 14.21 5.60 -4.02
CA THR A 46 12.83 6.00 -4.28
C THR A 46 12.09 6.21 -2.97
N ALA A 47 11.27 7.25 -2.90
CA ALA A 47 10.47 7.56 -1.73
C ALA A 47 9.00 7.72 -2.10
N SER A 48 8.12 7.35 -1.17
CA SER A 48 6.68 7.54 -1.29
C SER A 48 6.09 8.05 0.02
N ILE A 49 5.09 8.90 -0.08
CA ILE A 49 4.31 9.40 1.06
C ILE A 49 2.83 9.25 0.73
N ARG A 50 2.07 8.73 1.69
CA ARG A 50 0.60 8.69 1.65
C ARG A 50 0.08 9.31 2.92
N ALA A 51 -0.65 10.42 2.79
CA ALA A 51 -1.40 11.02 3.88
C ALA A 51 -2.89 10.73 3.69
N ARG A 52 -3.60 10.45 4.79
CA ARG A 52 -5.05 10.27 4.83
C ARG A 52 -5.59 10.95 6.08
N TYR A 53 -6.68 11.68 5.95
CA TYR A 53 -7.53 12.04 7.07
C TYR A 53 -8.80 11.20 6.97
N GLU A 54 -9.21 10.57 8.07
CA GLU A 54 -10.37 9.69 8.11
C GLU A 54 -11.24 10.07 9.31
N THR A 55 -12.54 10.23 9.05
CA THR A 55 -13.59 10.42 10.06
C THR A 55 -14.54 9.24 9.98
N VAL A 56 -14.84 8.62 11.10
CA VAL A 56 -15.71 7.45 11.18
C VAL A 56 -16.78 7.71 12.21
N ASP A 57 -18.04 7.75 11.77
CA ASP A 57 -19.21 7.94 12.62
C ASP A 57 -20.13 6.72 12.62
N GLY A 58 -20.92 6.56 13.70
CA GLY A 58 -22.04 5.64 13.74
C GLY A 58 -21.66 4.15 13.79
N ARG A 59 -20.46 3.82 14.30
CA ARG A 59 -19.99 2.44 14.50
C ARG A 59 -19.91 2.08 16.00
N PRO A 60 -21.04 2.02 16.73
CA PRO A 60 -21.00 1.74 18.16
C PRO A 60 -20.45 0.34 18.43
N ARG A 61 -19.33 0.27 19.17
CA ARG A 61 -18.91 -0.94 19.90
C ARG A 61 -18.90 -0.62 21.40
N PRO A 62 -19.43 -1.51 22.26
CA PRO A 62 -19.29 -1.35 23.71
C PRO A 62 -17.82 -1.13 24.11
N GLY A 63 -17.54 -0.08 24.88
CA GLY A 63 -16.19 0.25 25.33
C GLY A 63 -15.37 1.14 24.38
N PHE A 64 -15.91 1.55 23.22
CA PHE A 64 -15.23 2.43 22.26
C PHE A 64 -16.05 3.68 21.96
N ALA A 65 -15.39 4.71 21.42
CA ALA A 65 -16.03 5.91 20.91
C ALA A 65 -16.99 5.57 19.75
N THR A 66 -18.08 6.33 19.65
CA THR A 66 -19.08 6.17 18.58
C THR A 66 -18.74 6.98 17.32
N SER A 67 -17.78 7.89 17.44
CA SER A 67 -17.19 8.73 16.40
C SER A 67 -15.70 8.89 16.67
N GLU A 68 -14.87 8.84 15.63
CA GLU A 68 -13.42 9.04 15.73
C GLU A 68 -12.84 9.68 14.47
N ASP A 69 -11.80 10.48 14.66
CA ASP A 69 -10.99 11.08 13.61
C ASP A 69 -9.56 10.53 13.69
N ALA A 70 -8.88 10.46 12.55
CA ALA A 70 -7.47 10.10 12.48
C ALA A 70 -6.76 10.73 11.29
N PHE A 71 -5.57 11.28 11.54
CA PHE A 71 -4.63 11.66 10.49
C PHE A 71 -3.52 10.62 10.37
N LEU A 72 -3.52 9.87 9.27
CA LEU A 72 -2.60 8.78 9.00
C LEU A 72 -1.55 9.19 7.97
N VAL A 73 -0.28 8.94 8.30
CA VAL A 73 0.85 9.15 7.41
C VAL A 73 1.60 7.84 7.24
N ARG A 74 1.78 7.41 6.00
CA ARG A 74 2.67 6.31 5.64
C ARG A 74 3.80 6.84 4.77
N THR A 75 5.03 6.62 5.19
CA THR A 75 6.23 6.90 4.42
C THR A 75 6.89 5.59 4.01
N GLY A 76 7.44 5.53 2.81
CA GLY A 76 8.20 4.39 2.32
C GLY A 76 9.46 4.87 1.62
N VAL A 77 10.59 4.25 1.94
CA VAL A 77 11.88 4.52 1.31
C VAL A 77 12.46 3.20 0.84
N ALA A 78 12.73 3.09 -0.46
CA ALA A 78 13.45 1.96 -1.03
C ALA A 78 14.80 2.41 -1.56
N VAL A 79 15.81 1.58 -1.31
CA VAL A 79 17.19 1.81 -1.75
C VAL A 79 17.67 0.56 -2.47
N GLU A 80 18.32 0.75 -3.60
CA GLU A 80 19.08 -0.29 -4.28
C GLU A 80 20.48 0.23 -4.61
N TYR A 81 21.50 -0.54 -4.28
CA TYR A 81 22.88 -0.23 -4.62
C TYR A 81 23.51 -1.39 -5.38
N GLY A 82 24.14 -1.10 -6.52
CA GLY A 82 24.85 -2.10 -7.30
C GLY A 82 25.53 -1.51 -8.52
N PRO A 83 26.83 -1.18 -8.45
CA PRO A 83 27.62 -0.67 -9.59
C PRO A 83 28.05 -1.77 -10.59
N GLY A 84 27.73 -3.04 -10.33
CA GLY A 84 28.23 -4.19 -11.09
C GLY A 84 27.16 -5.24 -11.40
N PRO A 85 27.53 -6.53 -11.52
CA PRO A 85 26.57 -7.61 -11.76
C PRO A 85 25.72 -7.95 -10.54
N LEU A 86 26.17 -7.59 -9.33
CA LEU A 86 25.44 -7.75 -8.07
C LEU A 86 24.83 -6.41 -7.62
N ALA A 87 23.59 -6.46 -7.16
CA ALA A 87 22.96 -5.37 -6.40
C ALA A 87 22.32 -5.89 -5.12
N ILE A 88 22.30 -5.04 -4.10
CA ILE A 88 21.55 -5.23 -2.86
C ILE A 88 20.46 -4.16 -2.79
N GLY A 89 19.27 -4.53 -2.33
CA GLY A 89 18.22 -3.56 -2.12
C GLY A 89 17.26 -3.94 -1.01
N GLY A 90 16.46 -2.97 -0.61
CA GLY A 90 15.44 -3.15 0.40
C GLY A 90 14.53 -1.93 0.50
N GLU A 91 13.45 -2.09 1.25
CA GLU A 91 12.47 -1.04 1.50
C GLU A 91 12.15 -0.99 2.98
N VAL A 92 12.10 0.22 3.52
CA VAL A 92 11.63 0.52 4.87
C VAL A 92 10.34 1.33 4.75
N VAL A 93 9.36 0.98 5.59
CA VAL A 93 8.07 1.65 5.67
C VAL A 93 7.83 2.10 7.10
N ASP A 94 7.36 3.33 7.29
CA ASP A 94 6.94 3.84 8.60
C ASP A 94 5.49 4.33 8.50
N SER A 95 4.63 3.86 9.39
CA SER A 95 3.23 4.28 9.47
C SER A 95 2.96 4.91 10.82
N ARG A 96 2.36 6.11 10.81
CA ARG A 96 2.01 6.87 12.01
C ARG A 96 0.58 7.35 11.90
N ALA A 97 -0.09 7.41 13.04
CA ALA A 97 -1.38 8.05 13.16
C ALA A 97 -1.32 9.15 14.22
N TYR A 98 -2.07 10.21 13.97
CA TYR A 98 -2.17 11.40 14.79
C TYR A 98 -3.64 11.76 14.98
N ASP A 99 -3.92 12.62 15.94
CA ASP A 99 -5.28 13.08 16.26
C ASP A 99 -6.25 11.95 16.64
N ILE A 100 -5.71 10.85 17.17
CA ILE A 100 -6.52 9.73 17.64
C ILE A 100 -7.08 10.06 19.03
N GLY A 101 -8.41 10.19 19.11
CA GLY A 101 -9.13 10.43 20.36
C GLY A 101 -9.11 9.25 21.34
N GLY A 102 -9.33 9.54 22.63
CA GLY A 102 -9.47 8.51 23.66
C GLY A 102 -10.70 7.62 23.41
N GLY A 103 -10.53 6.29 23.51
CA GLY A 103 -11.58 5.32 23.19
C GLY A 103 -11.70 4.98 21.70
N SER A 104 -10.78 5.48 20.86
CA SER A 104 -10.65 5.05 19.46
C SER A 104 -10.43 3.54 19.33
N GLN A 105 -10.94 2.95 18.24
CA GLN A 105 -10.72 1.54 17.92
C GLN A 105 -9.32 1.24 17.38
N ILE A 106 -8.61 2.28 16.93
CA ILE A 106 -7.21 2.20 16.52
C ILE A 106 -6.33 2.91 17.57
N THR A 107 -5.17 2.34 17.84
CA THR A 107 -4.15 2.94 18.71
C THR A 107 -2.86 3.16 17.92
N ASN A 108 -1.96 3.96 18.49
CA ASN A 108 -0.61 4.14 17.94
C ASN A 108 0.22 2.85 17.90
N SER A 109 -0.23 1.79 18.59
CA SER A 109 0.41 0.47 18.57
C SER A 109 -0.11 -0.42 17.42
N ASP A 110 -1.22 -0.05 16.78
CA ASP A 110 -1.83 -0.79 15.66
C ASP A 110 -1.31 -0.31 14.30
N VAL A 111 -0.66 0.85 14.26
CA VAL A 111 0.06 1.31 13.08
C VAL A 111 1.42 0.64 13.04
N ASN A 112 1.81 0.13 11.87
CA ASN A 112 3.11 -0.49 11.65
C ASN A 112 4.24 0.52 11.82
N ALA A 113 4.66 0.67 13.08
CA ALA A 113 5.73 1.54 13.50
C ALA A 113 7.06 0.89 13.08
N LEU A 114 7.49 1.24 11.87
CA LEU A 114 8.71 0.80 11.19
C LEU A 114 8.75 -0.69 10.80
N GLU A 115 8.72 -0.94 9.49
CA GLU A 115 8.83 -2.27 8.90
C GLU A 115 9.89 -2.33 7.80
N LEU A 116 10.42 -3.52 7.58
CA LEU A 116 11.28 -3.86 6.45
C LEU A 116 10.55 -4.89 5.56
N PRO A 117 9.54 -4.48 4.76
CA PRO A 117 8.74 -5.41 3.97
C PRO A 117 9.55 -6.23 2.95
N GLN A 118 10.69 -5.73 2.49
CA GLN A 118 11.57 -6.45 1.57
C GLN A 118 13.05 -6.11 1.78
N ALA A 119 13.87 -7.14 1.61
CA ALA A 119 15.30 -7.07 1.46
C ALA A 119 15.73 -8.17 0.47
N TYR A 120 16.63 -7.85 -0.45
CA TYR A 120 16.97 -8.78 -1.54
C TYR A 120 18.37 -8.53 -2.10
N PHE A 121 18.84 -9.52 -2.86
CA PHE A 121 19.99 -9.42 -3.75
C PHE A 121 19.54 -9.66 -5.20
N LYS A 122 20.17 -8.98 -6.15
CA LYS A 122 19.97 -9.19 -7.60
C LYS A 122 21.30 -9.54 -8.24
N LEU A 123 21.33 -10.62 -9.00
CA LEU A 123 22.47 -11.02 -9.82
C LEU A 123 22.09 -10.95 -11.30
N ARG A 124 22.83 -10.17 -12.08
CA ARG A 124 22.74 -10.20 -13.54
C ARG A 124 23.63 -11.33 -14.06
N LEU A 125 23.07 -12.15 -14.95
CA LEU A 125 23.77 -13.23 -15.64
C LEU A 125 23.92 -12.86 -17.10
N ASP A 126 25.16 -12.83 -17.60
CA ASP A 126 25.47 -12.33 -18.94
C ASP A 126 25.20 -13.36 -20.04
N HIS A 127 25.00 -14.63 -19.66
CA HIS A 127 24.66 -15.75 -20.52
C HIS A 127 23.36 -16.42 -20.04
N GLY A 128 22.40 -16.60 -20.96
CA GLY A 128 21.11 -17.21 -20.67
C GLY A 128 21.25 -18.66 -20.22
N VAL A 129 20.50 -19.05 -19.19
CA VAL A 129 20.40 -20.44 -18.74
C VAL A 129 19.40 -21.16 -19.66
N GLY A 130 19.85 -21.47 -20.88
CA GLY A 130 19.16 -22.34 -21.83
C GLY A 130 19.99 -23.60 -22.09
N PRO A 131 19.38 -24.72 -22.54
CA PRO A 131 20.15 -25.91 -22.88
C PRO A 131 21.18 -25.55 -23.96
N VAL A 132 22.44 -25.77 -23.65
CA VAL A 132 23.54 -25.76 -24.63
C VAL A 132 23.34 -26.95 -25.56
N GLY A 133 22.99 -26.65 -26.81
CA GLY A 133 23.02 -27.60 -27.94
C GLY A 133 24.36 -27.57 -28.65
#